data_AF-A0A956QH90-F1
#
_entry.id   AF-A0A956QH90-F1
#
_cell.length_a   1.000
_cell.length_b   1.000
_cell.length_c   1.000
_cell.angle_alpha   90.00
_cell.angle_beta   90.00
_cell.angle_gamma   90.00
#
_symmetry.space_group_name_H-M   'P 1'
#
loop_
_entity.id
_entity.type
_entity.pdbx_description
1 polymer ?
#
loop_
_entity_poly.entity_id
_entity_poly.type
_entity_poly.pdbx_seq_one_letter_code
_entity_poly.pdbx_strand_id
1 'polypeptide(L)'
;MSLSALSDSLQQLSHHELHQRNRQASTRTFGCEWELAAHLLATERSGLYRHMGCGSVVGYAVTHLNQHPQKAGELLSMAKVFEQLPELSEAFRQGKLCWSKARALKRITTPDNQAEMLDFALKNKAQAVERAVALTPTQHKRGQALKASLEAGQSQPELKFDEQPTRPVADMVSLKPDVVGTVRSSAAVTVANLEALGLGGCEAARVGVEA
;
A
#
# COMPACT_ATOMS: atom_id res chain seq x y z
N MET A 1 -19.10 32.46 13.64
CA MET A 1 -18.71 31.70 14.84
C MET A 1 -17.19 31.69 14.92
N SER A 2 -16.58 32.15 16.01
CA SER A 2 -15.12 32.13 16.17
C SER A 2 -14.63 30.73 16.61
N LEU A 3 -13.35 30.43 16.39
CA LEU A 3 -12.73 29.19 16.88
C LEU A 3 -12.82 29.07 18.41
N SER A 4 -12.65 30.19 19.12
CA SER A 4 -12.79 30.25 20.58
C SER A 4 -14.21 29.87 21.03
N ALA A 5 -15.24 30.48 20.44
CA ALA A 5 -16.63 30.17 20.79
C ALA A 5 -17.00 28.71 20.48
N LEU A 6 -16.43 28.12 19.44
CA LEU A 6 -16.60 26.69 19.15
C LEU A 6 -15.89 25.82 20.19
N SER A 7 -14.65 26.14 20.55
CA SER A 7 -13.90 25.43 21.59
C SER A 7 -14.65 25.46 22.93
N ASP A 8 -15.09 26.64 23.36
CA ASP A 8 -15.80 26.83 24.63
C ASP A 8 -17.11 26.03 24.65
N SER A 9 -17.86 26.04 23.54
CA SER A 9 -19.08 25.23 23.40
C SER A 9 -18.81 23.72 23.43
N LEU A 10 -17.71 23.26 22.84
CA LEU A 10 -17.33 21.84 22.85
C LEU A 10 -16.84 21.38 24.23
N GLN A 11 -16.23 22.27 25.02
CA GLN A 11 -15.78 21.99 26.39
C GLN A 11 -16.94 21.76 27.37
N GLN A 12 -18.15 22.26 27.07
CA GLN A 12 -19.32 22.02 27.90
C GLN A 12 -19.94 20.62 27.71
N LEU A 13 -19.48 19.84 26.73
CA LEU A 13 -19.98 18.48 26.47
C LEU A 13 -19.35 17.47 27.43
N SER A 14 -20.06 16.36 27.69
CA SER A 14 -19.43 15.23 28.40
C SER A 14 -18.25 14.65 27.61
N HIS A 15 -17.32 13.98 28.29
CA HIS A 15 -16.16 13.35 27.63
C HIS A 15 -16.57 12.39 26.50
N HIS A 16 -17.65 11.62 26.71
CA HIS A 16 -18.15 10.69 25.70
C HIS A 16 -18.71 11.43 24.48
N GLU A 17 -19.52 12.47 24.67
CA GLU A 17 -20.08 13.27 23.57
C GLU A 17 -18.99 14.05 22.82
N LEU A 18 -18.02 14.63 23.53
CA LEU A 18 -16.88 15.30 22.92
C LEU A 18 -16.05 14.32 22.08
N HIS A 19 -15.80 13.11 22.59
CA HIS A 19 -15.14 12.05 21.84
C HIS A 19 -15.92 11.70 20.56
N GLN A 20 -17.24 11.52 20.64
CA GLN A 20 -18.09 11.26 19.48
C GLN A 20 -18.08 12.41 18.47
N ARG A 21 -18.19 13.66 18.91
CA ARG A 21 -18.08 14.88 18.08
C ARG A 21 -16.74 14.93 17.35
N ASN A 22 -15.64 14.64 18.03
CA ASN A 22 -14.30 14.60 17.44
C ASN A 22 -14.21 13.52 16.36
N ARG A 23 -14.76 12.32 16.60
CA ARG A 23 -14.81 11.25 15.61
C ARG A 23 -15.65 11.64 14.38
N GLN A 24 -16.82 12.24 14.59
CA GLN A 24 -17.67 12.73 13.50
C GLN A 24 -16.97 13.80 12.66
N ALA A 25 -16.31 14.77 13.30
CA ALA A 25 -15.53 15.79 12.61
C ALA A 25 -14.40 15.15 11.77
N SER A 26 -13.69 14.18 12.34
CA SER A 26 -12.65 13.44 11.62
C SER A 26 -13.21 12.66 10.42
N THR A 27 -14.32 11.94 10.57
CA THR A 27 -14.98 11.23 9.46
C THR A 27 -15.42 12.18 8.35
N ARG A 28 -15.99 13.35 8.70
CA ARG A 28 -16.38 14.37 7.71
C ARG A 28 -15.19 14.85 6.90
N THR A 29 -14.01 15.04 7.52
CA THR A 29 -12.80 15.41 6.79
C THR A 29 -12.45 14.38 5.72
N PHE A 30 -12.46 13.09 6.04
CA PHE A 30 -12.18 12.03 5.06
C PHE A 30 -13.24 11.97 3.96
N GLY A 31 -14.52 12.17 4.30
CA GLY A 31 -15.61 12.29 3.34
C GLY A 31 -15.39 13.44 2.35
N CYS A 32 -15.08 14.65 2.84
CA CYS A 32 -14.79 15.81 1.99
C CYS A 32 -13.55 15.59 1.10
N GLU A 33 -12.50 14.96 1.62
CA GLU A 33 -11.33 14.61 0.81
C GLU A 33 -11.67 13.61 -0.30
N TRP A 34 -12.49 12.61 0.01
CA TRP A 34 -12.98 11.65 -0.97
C TRP A 34 -13.83 12.32 -2.06
N GLU A 35 -14.74 13.22 -1.68
CA GLU A 35 -15.56 14.00 -2.60
C GLU A 35 -14.70 14.90 -3.51
N LEU A 36 -13.73 15.62 -2.92
CA LEU A 36 -12.78 16.42 -3.70
C LEU A 36 -12.00 15.57 -4.70
N ALA A 37 -11.54 14.38 -4.29
CA ALA A 37 -10.86 13.45 -5.18
C ALA A 37 -11.74 13.05 -6.38
N ALA A 38 -13.03 12.77 -6.14
CA ALA A 38 -14.01 12.49 -7.19
C ALA A 38 -14.23 13.69 -8.13
N HIS A 39 -14.31 14.91 -7.60
CA HIS A 39 -14.42 16.13 -8.41
C HIS A 39 -13.19 16.37 -9.29
N LEU A 40 -11.99 16.13 -8.77
CA LEU A 40 -10.75 16.23 -9.55
C LEU A 40 -10.73 15.21 -10.68
N LEU A 41 -11.19 13.98 -10.44
CA LEU A 41 -11.30 12.96 -11.48
C LEU A 41 -12.34 13.34 -12.55
N ALA A 42 -13.49 13.86 -12.16
CA ALA A 42 -14.50 14.37 -13.10
C ALA A 42 -13.97 15.55 -13.93
N THR A 43 -13.17 16.43 -13.31
CA THR A 43 -12.48 17.55 -13.98
C THR A 43 -11.48 17.05 -15.02
N GLU A 44 -10.75 15.96 -14.72
CA GLU A 44 -9.85 15.33 -15.69
C GLU A 44 -10.62 14.79 -16.90
N ARG A 45 -11.69 14.04 -16.65
CA ARG A 45 -12.51 13.39 -17.68
C ARG A 45 -13.24 14.35 -18.59
N SER A 46 -13.80 15.41 -18.01
CA SER A 46 -14.49 16.46 -18.77
C SER A 46 -13.54 17.38 -19.53
N GLY A 47 -12.25 17.40 -19.16
CA GLY A 47 -11.30 18.37 -19.70
C GLY A 47 -11.55 19.81 -19.21
N LEU A 48 -12.38 20.02 -18.19
CA LEU A 48 -12.70 21.33 -17.62
C LEU A 48 -11.44 22.16 -17.32
N TYR A 49 -10.39 21.51 -16.80
CA TYR A 49 -9.12 22.18 -16.51
C TYR A 49 -8.53 22.92 -17.74
N ARG A 50 -8.72 22.39 -18.96
CA ARG A 50 -8.27 23.05 -20.20
C ARG A 50 -9.13 24.27 -20.54
N HIS A 51 -10.45 24.16 -20.35
CA HIS A 51 -11.37 25.28 -20.55
C HIS A 51 -11.10 26.43 -19.57
N MET A 52 -10.60 26.10 -18.38
CA MET A 52 -10.14 27.05 -17.37
C MET A 52 -8.70 27.54 -17.61
N GLY A 53 -8.09 27.23 -18.76
CA GLY A 53 -6.75 27.72 -19.13
C GLY A 53 -5.59 27.04 -18.42
N CYS A 54 -5.82 25.91 -17.73
CA CYS A 54 -4.79 25.19 -17.00
C CYS A 54 -4.18 24.06 -17.84
N GLY A 55 -2.86 23.86 -17.74
CA GLY A 55 -2.15 22.78 -18.45
C GLY A 55 -2.38 21.38 -17.86
N SER A 56 -2.90 21.29 -16.64
CA SER A 56 -3.20 20.02 -15.96
C SER A 56 -4.29 20.20 -14.90
N VAL A 57 -4.88 19.09 -14.45
CA VAL A 57 -5.87 19.06 -13.35
C VAL A 57 -5.25 19.52 -12.03
N VAL A 58 -3.99 19.14 -11.77
CA VAL A 58 -3.25 19.61 -10.58
C VAL A 58 -3.03 21.12 -10.67
N GLY A 59 -2.67 21.64 -11.84
CA GLY A 59 -2.59 23.08 -12.09
C GLY A 59 -3.92 23.79 -11.81
N TYR A 60 -5.03 23.23 -12.29
CA TYR A 60 -6.37 23.73 -11.98
C TYR A 60 -6.67 23.73 -10.49
N ALA A 61 -6.35 22.65 -9.76
CA ALA A 61 -6.59 22.57 -8.32
C ALA A 61 -5.78 23.61 -7.53
N VAL A 62 -4.55 23.89 -7.96
CA VAL A 62 -3.69 24.92 -7.34
C VAL A 62 -4.26 26.31 -7.63
N THR A 63 -4.53 26.61 -8.90
CA THR A 63 -4.93 27.95 -9.35
C THR A 63 -6.35 28.33 -8.95
N HIS A 64 -7.29 27.37 -8.95
CA HIS A 64 -8.71 27.66 -8.75
C HIS A 64 -9.30 27.09 -7.45
N LEU A 65 -8.70 26.05 -6.86
CA LEU A 65 -9.23 25.39 -5.65
C LEU A 65 -8.35 25.59 -4.42
N ASN A 66 -7.31 26.41 -4.53
CA ASN A 66 -6.34 26.69 -3.46
C ASN A 66 -5.76 25.41 -2.82
N GLN A 67 -5.54 24.38 -3.63
CA GLN A 67 -5.01 23.10 -3.16
C GLN A 67 -3.49 23.07 -3.25
N HIS A 68 -2.85 22.44 -2.26
CA HIS A 68 -1.43 22.14 -2.35
C HIS A 68 -1.17 21.14 -3.50
N PRO A 69 -0.17 21.39 -4.38
CA PRO A 69 0.03 20.59 -5.60
C PRO A 69 0.22 19.10 -5.31
N GLN A 70 1.00 18.77 -4.27
CA GLN A 70 1.22 17.39 -3.87
C GLN A 70 -0.08 16.72 -3.39
N LYS A 71 -0.91 17.41 -2.59
CA LYS A 71 -2.17 16.86 -2.08
C LYS A 71 -3.17 16.65 -3.23
N ALA A 72 -3.27 17.61 -4.15
CA ALA A 72 -4.11 17.49 -5.34
C ALA A 72 -3.73 16.30 -6.22
N GLY A 73 -2.42 16.11 -6.48
CA GLY A 73 -1.92 14.96 -7.23
C GLY A 73 -2.21 13.63 -6.52
N GLU A 74 -2.03 13.57 -5.20
CA GLU A 74 -2.35 12.38 -4.41
C GLU A 74 -3.83 12.05 -4.42
N LEU A 75 -4.70 13.05 -4.23
CA LEU A 75 -6.16 12.89 -4.30
C LEU A 75 -6.60 12.38 -5.67
N LEU A 76 -6.18 13.03 -6.76
CA LEU A 76 -6.50 12.60 -8.12
C LEU A 76 -6.02 11.16 -8.37
N SER A 77 -4.80 10.84 -7.92
CA SER A 77 -4.25 9.51 -8.12
C SER A 77 -4.93 8.47 -7.24
N MET A 78 -5.41 8.81 -6.03
CA MET A 78 -6.26 7.91 -5.24
C MET A 78 -7.62 7.69 -5.90
N ALA A 79 -8.27 8.75 -6.41
CA ALA A 79 -9.57 8.66 -7.07
C ALA A 79 -9.55 7.61 -8.20
N LYS A 80 -8.54 7.66 -9.06
CA LYS A 80 -8.35 6.68 -10.14
C LYS A 80 -8.27 5.23 -9.67
N VAL A 81 -7.64 5.01 -8.52
CA VAL A 81 -7.49 3.66 -7.95
C VAL A 81 -8.78 3.22 -7.25
N PHE A 82 -9.47 4.12 -6.56
CA PHE A 82 -10.73 3.85 -5.89
C PHE A 82 -11.86 3.41 -6.83
N GLU A 83 -11.80 3.75 -8.12
CA GLU A 83 -12.74 3.23 -9.12
C GLU A 83 -12.63 1.72 -9.29
N GLN A 84 -11.43 1.18 -9.16
CA GLN A 84 -11.17 -0.26 -9.24
C GLN A 84 -11.26 -0.91 -7.87
N LEU A 85 -11.26 -0.11 -6.79
CA LEU A 85 -11.20 -0.57 -5.42
C LEU A 85 -12.36 -0.08 -4.54
N PRO A 86 -13.62 -0.53 -4.76
CA PRO A 86 -14.81 0.07 -4.17
C PRO A 86 -14.93 -0.08 -2.65
N GLU A 87 -14.50 -1.20 -2.04
CA GLU A 87 -14.59 -1.35 -0.57
C GLU A 87 -13.52 -0.51 0.14
N LEU A 88 -12.34 -0.37 -0.47
CA LEU A 88 -11.28 0.50 0.03
C LEU A 88 -11.72 1.97 -0.04
N SER A 89 -12.34 2.35 -1.15
CA SER A 89 -12.95 3.65 -1.38
C SER A 89 -14.00 3.98 -0.30
N GLU A 90 -14.92 3.04 -0.03
CA GLU A 90 -15.97 3.21 0.97
C GLU A 90 -15.41 3.27 2.40
N ALA A 91 -14.43 2.42 2.73
CA ALA A 91 -13.79 2.44 4.04
C ALA A 91 -13.04 3.76 4.30
N PHE A 92 -12.41 4.34 3.27
CA PHE A 92 -11.80 5.66 3.36
C PHE A 92 -12.87 6.74 3.56
N ARG A 93 -13.93 6.75 2.75
CA ARG A 93 -15.04 7.72 2.84
C ARG A 93 -15.70 7.72 4.24
N GLN A 94 -15.84 6.55 4.85
CA GLN A 94 -16.40 6.40 6.21
C GLN A 94 -15.40 6.77 7.33
N GLY A 95 -14.15 7.13 7.02
CA GLY A 95 -13.11 7.42 8.00
C GLY A 95 -12.62 6.20 8.78
N LYS A 96 -12.83 4.98 8.26
CA LYS A 96 -12.27 3.74 8.83
C LYS A 96 -10.78 3.59 8.51
N LEU A 97 -10.33 4.24 7.44
CA LEU A 97 -8.93 4.33 7.03
C LEU A 97 -8.45 5.77 7.11
N CYS A 98 -7.30 5.98 7.75
CA CYS A 98 -6.62 7.26 7.66
C CYS A 98 -5.86 7.40 6.33
N TRP A 99 -5.50 8.63 6.00
CA TRP A 99 -4.79 8.98 4.75
C TRP A 99 -3.55 8.13 4.49
N SER A 100 -2.69 7.95 5.48
CA SER A 100 -1.43 7.23 5.30
C SER A 100 -1.65 5.74 5.02
N LYS A 101 -2.66 5.11 5.63
CA LYS A 101 -3.06 3.73 5.32
C LYS A 101 -3.56 3.63 3.88
N ALA A 102 -4.48 4.50 3.46
CA ALA A 102 -5.01 4.48 2.10
C ALA A 102 -3.90 4.64 1.05
N ARG A 103 -2.96 5.56 1.29
CA ARG A 103 -1.79 5.78 0.42
C ARG A 103 -0.87 4.57 0.36
N ALA A 104 -0.63 3.88 1.49
CA ALA A 104 0.20 2.69 1.52
C ALA A 104 -0.46 1.54 0.75
N LEU A 105 -1.73 1.25 1.04
CA LEU A 105 -2.50 0.17 0.42
C LEU A 105 -2.62 0.32 -1.09
N LYS A 106 -2.87 1.55 -1.57
CA LYS A 106 -2.98 1.87 -3.00
C LYS A 106 -1.88 1.26 -3.89
N ARG A 107 -0.67 1.04 -3.36
CA ARG A 107 0.48 0.50 -4.12
C ARG A 107 0.48 -1.01 -4.28
N ILE A 108 -0.18 -1.73 -3.39
CA ILE A 108 -0.13 -3.21 -3.30
C ILE A 108 -1.51 -3.84 -3.46
N THR A 109 -2.57 -3.03 -3.34
CA THR A 109 -3.94 -3.51 -3.43
C THR A 109 -4.39 -3.62 -4.88
N THR A 110 -4.83 -4.82 -5.25
CA THR A 110 -5.52 -5.15 -6.50
C THR A 110 -6.98 -5.48 -6.17
N PRO A 111 -7.89 -5.54 -7.16
CA PRO A 111 -9.27 -5.95 -6.92
C PRO A 111 -9.37 -7.32 -6.22
N ASP A 112 -8.49 -8.26 -6.57
CA ASP A 112 -8.51 -9.63 -6.05
C ASP A 112 -8.10 -9.72 -4.57
N ASN A 113 -7.18 -8.87 -4.10
CA ASN A 113 -6.66 -8.92 -2.73
C ASN A 113 -7.23 -7.82 -1.82
N GLN A 114 -8.16 -7.01 -2.33
CA GLN A 114 -8.67 -5.83 -1.63
C GLN A 114 -9.26 -6.15 -0.27
N ALA A 115 -10.12 -7.17 -0.19
CA ALA A 115 -10.79 -7.54 1.06
C ALA A 115 -9.77 -7.90 2.15
N GLU A 116 -8.76 -8.69 1.81
CA GLU A 116 -7.68 -9.08 2.72
C GLU A 116 -6.85 -7.88 3.17
N MET A 117 -6.47 -7.02 2.23
CA MET A 117 -5.67 -5.82 2.51
C MET A 117 -6.43 -4.80 3.36
N LEU A 118 -7.74 -4.67 3.13
CA LEU A 118 -8.62 -3.82 3.91
C LEU A 118 -8.76 -4.35 5.35
N ASP A 119 -9.04 -5.64 5.52
CA ASP A 119 -9.14 -6.27 6.85
C ASP A 119 -7.83 -6.11 7.65
N PHE A 120 -6.69 -6.41 7.00
CA PHE A 120 -5.37 -6.18 7.58
C PHE A 120 -5.19 -4.73 8.04
N ALA A 121 -5.57 -3.76 7.22
CA ALA A 121 -5.42 -2.36 7.55
C ALA A 121 -6.36 -1.88 8.66
N LEU A 122 -7.55 -2.45 8.80
CA LEU A 122 -8.48 -2.12 9.87
C LEU A 122 -7.98 -2.65 11.23
N LYS A 123 -7.31 -3.81 11.24
CA LYS A 123 -6.75 -4.43 12.45
C LYS A 123 -5.42 -3.83 12.91
N ASN A 124 -4.67 -3.18 12.01
CA ASN A 124 -3.32 -2.70 12.29
C ASN A 124 -3.20 -1.18 12.42
N LYS A 125 -2.19 -0.69 13.14
CA LYS A 125 -1.85 0.75 13.17
C LYS A 125 -1.24 1.20 11.84
N ALA A 126 -1.36 2.47 11.50
CA ALA A 126 -0.85 3.02 10.22
C ALA A 126 0.63 2.70 9.98
N GLN A 127 1.48 2.86 11.01
CA GLN A 127 2.90 2.54 10.92
C GLN A 127 3.18 1.06 10.63
N ALA A 128 2.38 0.14 11.18
CA ALA A 128 2.52 -1.28 10.91
C ALA A 128 2.13 -1.61 9.46
N VAL A 129 1.05 -0.98 8.96
CA VAL A 129 0.62 -1.09 7.56
C VAL A 129 1.69 -0.56 6.61
N GLU A 130 2.23 0.64 6.87
CA GLU A 130 3.28 1.25 6.06
C GLU A 130 4.56 0.40 6.04
N ARG A 131 4.97 -0.15 7.19
CA ARG A 131 6.11 -1.08 7.26
C ARG A 131 5.85 -2.34 6.44
N ALA A 132 4.69 -2.96 6.60
CA ALA A 132 4.33 -4.16 5.83
C ALA A 132 4.32 -3.89 4.32
N VAL A 133 3.80 -2.73 3.89
CA VAL A 133 3.79 -2.30 2.49
C VAL A 133 5.20 -1.97 1.98
N ALA A 134 6.06 -1.36 2.79
CA ALA A 134 7.44 -1.04 2.41
C ALA A 134 8.28 -2.31 2.18
N LEU A 135 8.00 -3.38 2.94
CA LEU A 135 8.68 -4.67 2.81
C LEU A 135 8.26 -5.45 1.54
N THR A 136 7.10 -5.15 0.93
CA THR A 136 6.42 -6.12 0.05
C THR A 136 6.84 -6.18 -1.44
N PRO A 137 7.48 -5.20 -2.11
CA PRO A 137 7.89 -5.43 -3.52
C PRO A 137 9.40 -5.66 -3.75
N THR A 138 10.28 -4.98 -3.01
CA THR A 138 11.73 -5.02 -3.27
C THR A 138 12.47 -5.96 -2.34
N GLN A 139 12.00 -6.08 -1.09
CA GLN A 139 12.54 -7.02 -0.11
C GLN A 139 11.93 -8.41 -0.24
N HIS A 140 10.70 -8.57 -0.75
CA HIS A 140 10.19 -9.89 -1.12
C HIS A 140 11.03 -10.53 -2.24
N LYS A 141 11.37 -9.78 -3.30
CA LYS A 141 12.27 -10.24 -4.37
C LYS A 141 13.71 -10.48 -3.89
N ARG A 142 14.27 -9.59 -3.04
CA ARG A 142 15.60 -9.79 -2.45
C ARG A 142 15.66 -10.92 -1.43
N GLY A 143 14.62 -11.08 -0.62
CA GLY A 143 14.49 -12.15 0.38
C GLY A 143 14.24 -13.51 -0.27
N GLN A 144 13.43 -13.57 -1.33
CA GLN A 144 13.28 -14.77 -2.15
C GLN A 144 14.55 -15.10 -2.93
N ALA A 145 15.25 -14.12 -3.52
CA ALA A 145 16.50 -14.37 -4.22
C ALA A 145 17.61 -14.82 -3.27
N LEU A 146 17.72 -14.23 -2.07
CA LEU A 146 18.66 -14.67 -1.03
C LEU A 146 18.31 -16.07 -0.52
N LYS A 147 17.03 -16.34 -0.27
CA LYS A 147 16.54 -17.67 0.14
C LYS A 147 16.80 -18.73 -0.94
N ALA A 148 16.55 -18.42 -2.22
CA ALA A 148 16.84 -19.27 -3.36
C ALA A 148 18.35 -19.53 -3.53
N SER A 149 19.22 -18.54 -3.32
CA SER A 149 20.68 -18.73 -3.34
C SER A 149 21.19 -19.57 -2.17
N LEU A 150 20.57 -19.48 -0.99
CA LEU A 150 20.90 -20.30 0.18
C LEU A 150 20.41 -21.74 0.03
N GLU A 151 19.22 -21.95 -0.54
CA GLU A 151 18.65 -23.27 -0.83
C GLU A 151 19.37 -23.95 -2.01
N ALA A 152 19.76 -23.21 -3.05
CA ALA A 152 20.60 -23.72 -4.14
C ALA A 152 22.03 -24.04 -3.69
N GLY A 153 22.51 -23.41 -2.61
CA GLY A 153 23.79 -23.72 -1.97
C GLY A 153 23.76 -24.93 -1.03
N GLN A 154 22.59 -25.53 -0.77
CA GLN A 154 22.44 -26.65 0.17
C GLN A 154 22.34 -28.04 -0.49
N SER A 155 22.28 -28.12 -1.80
CA SER A 155 22.66 -29.34 -2.53
C SER A 155 24.13 -29.23 -2.88
N GLN A 156 25.01 -29.72 -1.99
CA GLN A 156 26.38 -30.04 -2.38
C GLN A 156 26.30 -31.02 -3.56
N PRO A 157 26.83 -30.71 -4.76
CA PRO A 157 27.39 -31.79 -5.54
C PRO A 157 28.60 -32.26 -4.74
N GLU A 158 28.53 -33.50 -4.29
CA GLU A 158 29.64 -34.21 -3.65
C GLU A 158 30.87 -34.06 -4.57
N LEU A 159 31.75 -33.10 -4.26
CA LEU A 159 33.02 -32.93 -4.94
C LEU A 159 33.89 -34.12 -4.53
N LYS A 160 33.78 -35.21 -5.28
CA LYS A 160 34.77 -36.29 -5.25
C LYS A 160 36.08 -35.70 -5.77
N PHE A 161 36.95 -35.32 -4.84
CA PHE A 161 38.34 -35.12 -5.14
C PHE A 161 38.96 -36.50 -5.33
N ASP A 162 38.99 -36.98 -6.58
CA ASP A 162 39.91 -38.05 -6.96
C ASP A 162 41.33 -37.48 -6.95
N GLU A 163 42.16 -38.08 -6.13
CA GLU A 163 43.52 -37.65 -5.88
C GLU A 163 44.47 -38.16 -7.00
N GLN A 164 45.01 -37.18 -7.75
CA GLN A 164 46.25 -37.16 -8.56
C GLN A 164 46.25 -37.79 -9.99
N PRO A 165 47.19 -37.40 -10.90
CA PRO A 165 48.26 -36.40 -10.81
C PRO A 165 48.22 -35.30 -11.91
N THR A 166 48.97 -34.22 -11.68
CA THR A 166 49.15 -33.07 -12.58
C THR A 166 49.71 -33.49 -13.96
N ARG A 167 49.12 -32.96 -15.03
CA ARG A 167 49.72 -32.94 -16.38
C ARG A 167 49.75 -31.50 -16.92
N PRO A 168 50.78 -31.13 -17.71
CA PRO A 168 51.03 -29.75 -18.09
C PRO A 168 50.02 -29.26 -19.14
N VAL A 169 49.74 -27.96 -19.10
CA VAL A 169 48.79 -27.27 -19.98
C VAL A 169 49.36 -27.18 -21.38
N ALA A 170 48.80 -27.95 -22.32
CA ALA A 170 48.94 -27.72 -23.74
C ALA A 170 47.68 -28.20 -24.50
N ASP A 171 47.33 -27.39 -25.49
CA ASP A 171 46.39 -27.59 -26.60
C ASP A 171 44.91 -27.18 -26.43
N MET A 172 44.63 -26.03 -27.08
CA MET A 172 43.36 -25.56 -27.60
C MET A 172 42.71 -26.58 -28.56
N VAL A 173 41.38 -26.59 -28.68
CA VAL A 173 40.61 -26.35 -29.93
C VAL A 173 39.09 -26.54 -29.70
N SER A 174 38.34 -25.51 -30.13
CA SER A 174 36.94 -25.40 -30.58
C SER A 174 35.88 -26.49 -30.27
N LEU A 175 34.66 -26.05 -29.89
CA LEU A 175 33.40 -26.35 -30.62
C LEU A 175 32.14 -25.63 -30.06
N LYS A 176 31.65 -24.67 -30.88
CA LYS A 176 30.27 -24.26 -31.29
C LYS A 176 29.09 -23.98 -30.30
N PRO A 177 28.13 -23.11 -30.74
CA PRO A 177 27.07 -22.51 -29.89
C PRO A 177 25.66 -23.10 -30.09
N ASP A 178 24.71 -22.53 -29.34
CA ASP A 178 23.23 -22.50 -29.48
C ASP A 178 22.39 -23.62 -28.84
N VAL A 179 21.54 -23.25 -27.85
CA VAL A 179 20.08 -23.49 -27.83
C VAL A 179 19.37 -22.42 -26.99
N VAL A 180 18.34 -21.82 -27.61
CA VAL A 180 17.36 -20.85 -27.11
C VAL A 180 16.46 -21.43 -26.02
N GLY A 181 16.41 -20.76 -24.86
CA GLY A 181 15.46 -21.07 -23.78
C GLY A 181 14.09 -20.42 -24.02
N THR A 182 13.03 -21.22 -24.08
CA THR A 182 11.65 -20.76 -23.92
C THR A 182 11.23 -21.02 -22.48
N VAL A 183 10.95 -19.97 -21.71
CA VAL A 183 10.32 -20.08 -20.38
C VAL A 183 8.86 -19.69 -20.53
N ARG A 184 7.95 -20.65 -20.37
CA ARG A 184 6.52 -20.38 -20.17
C ARG A 184 6.27 -20.10 -18.69
N SER A 185 5.65 -18.94 -18.44
CA SER A 185 5.08 -18.53 -17.16
C SER A 185 3.98 -19.51 -16.72
N SER A 186 4.01 -19.92 -15.45
CA SER A 186 2.83 -20.43 -14.75
C SER A 186 2.78 -19.77 -13.37
N ALA A 187 1.94 -18.75 -13.25
CA ALA A 187 1.60 -18.11 -11.98
C ALA A 187 0.35 -18.77 -11.41
N ALA A 188 0.53 -19.50 -10.32
CA ALA A 188 -0.51 -19.73 -9.33
C ALA A 188 0.20 -19.78 -7.97
N VAL A 189 0.20 -18.67 -7.24
CA VAL A 189 0.60 -18.66 -5.83
C VAL A 189 -0.66 -18.37 -5.04
N THR A 190 -1.28 -19.45 -4.58
CA THR A 190 -2.38 -19.44 -3.62
C THR A 190 -1.86 -19.14 -2.22
N VAL A 191 -2.68 -18.40 -1.48
CA VAL A 191 -2.60 -17.97 -0.09
C VAL A 191 -2.15 -19.09 0.86
N ALA A 192 -0.97 -18.97 1.48
CA ALA A 192 -0.56 -19.85 2.58
C ALA A 192 0.56 -19.30 3.51
N ASN A 193 0.84 -17.99 3.57
CA ASN A 193 2.03 -17.53 4.31
C ASN A 193 1.86 -16.29 5.19
N LEU A 194 0.64 -15.98 5.63
CA LEU A 194 0.38 -14.87 6.56
C LEU A 194 0.40 -15.26 8.05
N GLU A 195 0.51 -16.55 8.39
CA GLU A 195 0.59 -17.01 9.79
C GLU A 195 2.03 -17.18 10.33
N ALA A 196 3.06 -17.04 9.48
CA ALA A 196 4.44 -17.35 9.87
C ALA A 196 5.23 -16.16 10.47
N LEU A 197 4.62 -14.99 10.68
CA LEU A 197 5.26 -13.87 11.36
C LEU A 197 4.74 -13.76 12.78
N GLY A 198 5.26 -14.62 13.65
CA GLY A 198 5.02 -14.66 15.09
C GLY A 198 5.37 -13.34 15.79
N LEU A 199 4.51 -12.34 15.63
CA LEU A 199 4.41 -11.17 16.51
C LEU A 199 3.36 -11.47 17.56
N GLY A 200 3.66 -12.46 18.40
CA GLY A 200 2.99 -12.67 19.67
C GLY A 200 3.39 -11.58 20.65
N GLY A 201 2.38 -10.98 21.29
CA GLY A 201 2.55 -10.17 22.48
C GLY A 201 1.93 -8.78 22.37
N CYS A 202 0.63 -8.67 22.62
CA CYS A 202 0.10 -7.53 23.37
C CYS A 202 -1.21 -7.92 24.06
N GLU A 203 -1.12 -7.92 25.38
CA GLU A 203 -2.12 -8.10 26.42
C GLU A 203 -3.47 -7.45 26.09
N ALA A 204 -4.53 -8.23 26.29
CA ALA A 204 -5.91 -7.79 26.17
C ALA A 204 -6.30 -6.92 27.37
N ALA A 205 -6.45 -5.62 27.17
CA ALA A 205 -7.30 -4.80 28.03
C ALA A 205 -8.73 -4.87 27.51
N ARG A 206 -9.49 -5.86 27.99
CA ARG A 206 -10.95 -5.88 27.93
C ARG A 206 -11.46 -4.82 28.91
N VAL A 207 -12.15 -3.79 28.42
CA VAL A 207 -13.09 -3.02 29.26
C VAL A 207 -14.47 -3.43 28.81
N GLY A 208 -15.20 -4.04 29.74
CA GLY A 208 -16.48 -4.71 29.55
C GLY A 208 -17.59 -3.75 29.14
N VAL A 209 -18.46 -4.31 28.30
CA VAL A 209 -19.86 -3.95 28.21
C VAL A 209 -20.55 -4.53 29.45
N GLU A 210 -21.18 -3.69 30.26
CA GLU A 210 -22.33 -4.11 31.07
C GLU A 210 -23.43 -3.05 30.97
N ALA A 211 -24.65 -3.57 31.12
CA ALA A 211 -25.99 -3.04 30.81
C ALA A 211 -26.32 -1.62 31.28
#